data_AF-A0A346P9H1-F1
#
_entry.id   AF-A0A346P9H1-F1
#
_cell.length_a   1.000
_cell.length_b   1.000
_cell.length_c   1.000
_cell.angle_alpha   90.00
_cell.angle_beta   90.00
_cell.angle_gamma   90.00
#
_symmetry.space_group_name_H-M   'P 1'
#
loop_
_entity.id
_entity.type
_entity.pdbx_description
1 polymer ?
#
loop_
_entity_poly.entity_id
_entity_poly.type
_entity_poly.pdbx_seq_one_letter_code
_entity_poly.pdbx_strand_id
1 'polypeptide(L)'
;MSKAALWESWLEETLLQDLHSSEEPDPVPLFETTDNGLETSSELGSYKWGKNDGDYLYLIYLLEGSVTDAQSVVPVYVGESSNISSRIGQHSRKIRDSLPITEWEENDQWGGFSKYDQIAAVAERADDPLYVWIIDVDDLEYGPYGYETYRQELEAKLVGLVHAQSQYERIFANREFVPNQILHEIGKAGPEWVAEEITSGSVQSETYNPNTEAGLTTKAECWRAWVKEYILADIQSDTRSDPIPLFEVNDDLQVRTSDSEILQRSVEIDARIRREGQKCVTRNGIREEGCDGLLYVMYQLEEPASTATSADIVPRYIGKAEAYGKKRELSSNFTEIAYERNATRSFARWGDGNYWHVGELSMALTGKDERKQHWVEALFEPDSRTLSQQTYLWVYAWNSEADSSPHQTPATLAEVEALLIGTAYDAYPEYLLNKSGTPDDAPVKVETPTFAD
;
A
#
# COMPACT_ATOMS: atom_id res chain seq x y z
N MET A 1 13.85 -2.76 16.57
CA MET A 1 14.11 -3.98 15.78
C MET A 1 14.23 -3.55 14.32
N SER A 2 15.15 -4.11 13.53
CA SER A 2 15.25 -3.78 12.09
C SER A 2 14.15 -4.49 11.29
N LYS A 3 13.83 -4.00 10.08
CA LYS A 3 12.85 -4.67 9.20
C LYS A 3 13.29 -6.07 8.75
N ALA A 4 14.59 -6.27 8.52
CA ALA A 4 15.14 -7.59 8.24
C ALA A 4 14.90 -8.56 9.41
N ALA A 5 15.16 -8.13 10.65
CA ALA A 5 14.89 -8.96 11.82
C ALA A 5 13.39 -9.26 12.02
N LEU A 6 12.51 -8.30 11.72
CA LEU A 6 11.05 -8.53 11.73
C LEU A 6 10.62 -9.55 10.68
N TRP A 7 11.21 -9.50 9.49
CA TRP A 7 10.98 -10.49 8.42
C TRP A 7 11.46 -11.89 8.80
N GLU A 8 12.67 -12.00 9.33
CA GLU A 8 13.24 -13.27 9.78
C GLU A 8 12.42 -13.90 10.89
N SER A 9 12.07 -13.13 11.93
CA SER A 9 11.21 -13.58 13.03
C SER A 9 9.85 -14.05 12.52
N TRP A 10 9.26 -13.33 11.56
CA TRP A 10 8.00 -13.72 10.94
C TRP A 10 8.10 -15.07 10.22
N LEU A 11 9.17 -15.29 9.44
CA LEU A 11 9.40 -16.57 8.77
C LEU A 11 9.63 -17.72 9.76
N GLU A 12 10.38 -17.48 10.84
CA GLU A 12 10.64 -18.45 11.90
C GLU A 12 9.36 -18.86 12.66
N GLU A 13 8.45 -17.92 12.88
CA GLU A 13 7.20 -18.14 13.59
C GLU A 13 6.09 -18.70 12.70
N THR A 14 6.25 -18.66 11.38
CA THR A 14 5.23 -19.10 10.42
C THR A 14 5.79 -20.14 9.44
N LEU A 15 6.22 -19.73 8.24
CA LEU A 15 6.64 -20.61 7.14
C LEU A 15 7.62 -21.71 7.57
N LEU A 16 8.63 -21.40 8.39
CA LEU A 16 9.63 -22.40 8.79
C LEU A 16 9.06 -23.47 9.72
N GLN A 17 8.02 -23.14 10.52
CA GLN A 17 7.33 -24.16 11.32
C GLN A 17 6.67 -25.19 10.42
N ASP A 18 6.01 -24.74 9.35
CA ASP A 18 5.35 -25.60 8.37
C ASP A 18 6.39 -26.42 7.58
N LEU A 19 7.49 -25.79 7.14
CA LEU A 19 8.57 -26.47 6.43
C LEU A 19 9.30 -27.53 7.28
N HIS A 20 9.31 -27.38 8.60
CA HIS A 20 9.93 -28.34 9.52
C HIS A 20 8.93 -29.37 10.06
N SER A 21 7.63 -29.16 9.83
CA SER A 21 6.57 -30.07 10.24
C SER A 21 6.50 -31.27 9.29
N SER A 22 6.42 -32.47 9.86
CA SER A 22 6.12 -33.68 9.07
C SER A 22 4.62 -33.84 8.77
N GLU A 23 3.78 -32.99 9.36
CA GLU A 23 2.33 -33.02 9.22
C GLU A 23 1.84 -32.06 8.12
N GLU A 24 2.64 -31.06 7.78
CA GLU A 24 2.33 -30.11 6.71
C GLU A 24 2.88 -30.59 5.36
N PRO A 25 2.22 -30.24 4.25
CA PRO A 25 2.63 -30.65 2.91
C PRO A 25 3.77 -29.78 2.33
N ASP A 26 4.25 -28.79 3.08
CA ASP A 26 5.27 -27.84 2.64
C ASP A 26 6.69 -28.46 2.60
N PRO A 27 7.54 -28.02 1.66
CA PRO A 27 7.30 -27.00 0.64
C PRO A 27 6.48 -27.54 -0.56
N VAL A 28 5.47 -26.78 -1.00
CA VAL A 28 4.60 -27.19 -2.13
C VAL A 28 5.06 -26.56 -3.45
N PRO A 29 5.54 -27.33 -4.45
CA PRO A 29 6.02 -26.79 -5.72
C PRO A 29 4.87 -26.20 -6.54
N LEU A 30 5.11 -25.06 -7.19
CA LEU A 30 4.13 -24.38 -8.04
C LEU A 30 3.88 -25.14 -9.36
N PHE A 31 4.92 -25.80 -9.87
CA PHE A 31 4.92 -26.49 -11.17
C PHE A 31 5.47 -27.91 -11.07
N GLU A 32 5.06 -28.76 -12.00
CA GLU A 32 5.66 -30.08 -12.25
C GLU A 32 5.96 -30.24 -13.74
N THR A 33 7.00 -31.02 -14.07
CA THR A 33 7.31 -31.36 -15.48
C THR A 33 6.64 -32.69 -15.82
N THR A 34 5.76 -32.67 -16.83
CA THR A 34 5.05 -33.85 -17.34
C THR A 34 5.50 -34.17 -18.77
N ASP A 35 5.00 -35.27 -19.33
CA ASP A 35 5.20 -35.61 -20.75
C ASP A 35 4.63 -34.55 -21.71
N ASN A 36 3.71 -33.69 -21.25
CA ASN A 36 3.13 -32.59 -22.04
C ASN A 36 3.81 -31.23 -21.78
N GLY A 37 4.88 -31.19 -20.98
CA GLY A 37 5.62 -29.99 -20.62
C GLY A 37 5.37 -29.53 -19.19
N LEU A 38 5.59 -28.23 -18.92
CA LEU A 38 5.42 -27.66 -17.59
C LEU A 38 3.93 -27.49 -17.27
N GLU A 39 3.47 -28.11 -16.19
CA GLU A 39 2.08 -28.03 -15.72
C GLU A 39 2.00 -27.49 -14.29
N THR A 40 0.81 -27.07 -13.86
CA THR A 40 0.55 -26.77 -12.45
C THR A 40 0.69 -28.07 -11.66
N SER A 41 1.45 -28.06 -10.56
CA SER A 41 1.71 -29.30 -9.83
C SER A 41 0.42 -29.92 -9.25
N SER A 42 0.38 -31.25 -9.24
CA SER A 42 -0.69 -32.03 -8.60
C SER A 42 -0.72 -31.82 -7.08
N GLU A 43 0.45 -31.60 -6.48
CA GLU A 43 0.62 -31.24 -5.07
C GLU A 43 -0.07 -29.91 -4.75
N LEU A 44 0.15 -28.87 -5.56
CA LEU A 44 -0.53 -27.58 -5.41
C LEU A 44 -2.04 -27.70 -5.60
N GLY A 45 -2.46 -28.54 -6.55
CA GLY A 45 -3.87 -28.87 -6.77
C GLY A 45 -4.54 -29.42 -5.51
N SER A 46 -3.81 -30.25 -4.75
CA SER A 46 -4.26 -30.84 -3.49
C SER A 46 -4.18 -29.85 -2.33
N TYR A 47 -3.08 -29.08 -2.23
CA TYR A 47 -2.82 -28.11 -1.17
C TYR A 47 -3.89 -27.02 -1.07
N LYS A 48 -4.37 -26.53 -2.22
CA LYS A 48 -5.41 -25.50 -2.26
C LYS A 48 -6.84 -26.05 -2.19
N TRP A 49 -7.02 -27.37 -2.18
CA TRP A 49 -8.34 -27.98 -2.20
C TRP A 49 -9.06 -27.75 -0.87
N GLY A 50 -10.26 -27.17 -0.93
CA GLY A 50 -11.04 -26.83 0.26
C GLY A 50 -10.79 -25.40 0.80
N LYS A 51 -9.74 -24.73 0.34
CA LYS A 51 -9.45 -23.31 0.67
C LYS A 51 -10.14 -22.37 -0.34
N ASN A 52 -11.47 -22.37 -0.37
CA ASN A 52 -12.26 -21.57 -1.34
C ASN A 52 -12.94 -20.35 -0.71
N ASP A 53 -13.16 -20.38 0.60
CA ASP A 53 -13.80 -19.33 1.40
C ASP A 53 -12.99 -19.18 2.71
N GLY A 54 -12.33 -18.04 2.91
CA GLY A 54 -11.51 -17.75 4.10
C GLY A 54 -10.48 -16.65 3.81
N ASP A 55 -9.85 -16.07 4.83
CA ASP A 55 -8.91 -14.98 4.64
C ASP A 55 -7.47 -15.51 4.52
N TYR A 56 -6.95 -15.67 3.31
CA TYR A 56 -5.64 -16.27 3.12
C TYR A 56 -4.56 -15.26 2.74
N LEU A 57 -3.37 -15.47 3.30
CA LEU A 57 -2.11 -14.92 2.81
C LEU A 57 -1.34 -16.04 2.10
N TYR A 58 -0.61 -15.71 1.04
CA TYR A 58 0.31 -16.63 0.39
C TYR A 58 1.63 -15.99 0.03
N LEU A 59 2.66 -16.83 0.02
CA LEU A 59 4.01 -16.51 -0.43
C LEU A 59 4.37 -17.43 -1.60
N ILE A 60 4.86 -16.84 -2.68
CA ILE A 60 5.61 -17.54 -3.73
C ILE A 60 7.09 -17.27 -3.45
N TYR A 61 7.90 -18.33 -3.36
CA TYR A 61 9.29 -18.23 -2.93
C TYR A 61 10.18 -19.29 -3.59
N LEU A 62 11.50 -19.10 -3.50
CA LEU A 62 12.51 -20.11 -3.76
C LEU A 62 13.14 -20.55 -2.44
N LEU A 63 13.74 -21.74 -2.43
CA LEU A 63 14.55 -22.25 -1.32
C LEU A 63 16.00 -22.38 -1.76
N GLU A 64 16.90 -21.64 -1.15
CA GLU A 64 18.34 -21.75 -1.39
C GLU A 64 18.97 -22.79 -0.46
N GLY A 65 19.46 -23.89 -1.03
CA GLY A 65 20.19 -24.91 -0.29
C GLY A 65 19.31 -25.74 0.66
N SER A 66 19.86 -26.13 1.81
CA SER A 66 19.09 -26.88 2.83
C SER A 66 18.26 -25.91 3.66
N VAL A 67 16.96 -26.17 3.82
CA VAL A 67 16.04 -25.36 4.64
C VAL A 67 16.44 -25.38 6.12
N THR A 68 17.36 -24.50 6.50
CA THR A 68 17.90 -24.45 7.87
C THR A 68 17.42 -23.23 8.64
N ASP A 69 17.14 -22.12 7.95
CA ASP A 69 16.83 -20.83 8.56
C ASP A 69 16.08 -19.90 7.58
N ALA A 70 15.70 -18.72 8.07
CA ALA A 70 14.93 -17.73 7.31
C ALA A 70 15.70 -17.16 6.10
N GLN A 71 17.04 -17.19 6.12
CA GLN A 71 17.87 -16.73 5.00
C GLN A 71 17.81 -17.70 3.81
N SER A 72 17.41 -18.94 4.05
CA SER A 72 17.21 -19.95 3.00
C SER A 72 15.95 -19.65 2.15
N VAL A 73 15.09 -18.73 2.58
CA VAL A 73 13.83 -18.38 1.91
C VAL A 73 14.01 -17.12 1.08
N VAL A 74 13.90 -17.23 -0.25
CA VAL A 74 13.96 -16.09 -1.16
C VAL A 74 12.53 -15.71 -1.58
N PRO A 75 11.97 -14.60 -1.06
CA PRO A 75 10.61 -14.19 -1.39
C PRO A 75 10.51 -13.66 -2.82
N VAL A 76 9.59 -14.21 -3.60
CA VAL A 76 9.34 -13.81 -5.00
C VAL A 76 8.05 -12.99 -5.10
N TYR A 77 7.00 -13.37 -4.37
CA TYR A 77 5.75 -12.62 -4.38
C TYR A 77 4.92 -12.92 -3.12
N VAL A 78 4.38 -11.88 -2.48
CA VAL A 78 3.38 -11.99 -1.41
C VAL A 78 2.01 -11.59 -1.97
N GLY A 79 0.95 -12.28 -1.57
CA GLY A 79 -0.39 -11.81 -1.88
C GLY A 79 -1.46 -12.28 -0.91
N GLU A 80 -2.66 -11.74 -1.10
CA GLU A 80 -3.85 -12.11 -0.36
C GLU A 80 -4.99 -12.59 -1.25
N SER A 81 -5.92 -13.36 -0.69
CA SER A 81 -7.20 -13.68 -1.33
C SER A 81 -8.23 -14.29 -0.38
N SER A 82 -9.52 -14.00 -0.62
CA SER A 82 -10.62 -14.80 -0.05
C SER A 82 -10.83 -16.13 -0.74
N ASN A 83 -10.35 -16.23 -1.98
CA ASN A 83 -10.54 -17.36 -2.85
C ASN A 83 -9.17 -17.81 -3.38
N ILE A 84 -8.38 -18.35 -2.45
CA ILE A 84 -6.98 -18.69 -2.71
C ILE A 84 -6.86 -19.75 -3.81
N SER A 85 -7.77 -20.72 -3.87
CA SER A 85 -7.80 -21.75 -4.91
C SER A 85 -7.91 -21.18 -6.33
N SER A 86 -8.79 -20.21 -6.55
CA SER A 86 -8.92 -19.52 -7.84
C SER A 86 -7.72 -18.61 -8.10
N ARG A 87 -7.31 -17.85 -7.08
CA ARG A 87 -6.21 -16.88 -7.18
C ARG A 87 -4.89 -17.56 -7.56
N ILE A 88 -4.44 -18.56 -6.80
CA ILE A 88 -3.20 -19.29 -7.08
C ILE A 88 -3.26 -20.04 -8.41
N GLY A 89 -4.41 -20.62 -8.75
CA GLY A 89 -4.61 -21.23 -10.08
C GLY A 89 -4.50 -20.22 -11.22
N GLN A 90 -4.90 -18.97 -11.01
CA GLN A 90 -4.67 -17.89 -11.97
C GLN A 90 -3.19 -17.47 -12.02
N HIS A 91 -2.50 -17.38 -10.88
CA HIS A 91 -1.06 -17.09 -10.83
C HIS A 91 -0.27 -18.16 -11.61
N SER A 92 -0.45 -19.44 -11.29
CA SER A 92 0.25 -20.55 -11.95
C SER A 92 0.06 -20.51 -13.48
N ARG A 93 -1.18 -20.35 -13.96
CA ARG A 93 -1.46 -20.24 -15.41
C ARG A 93 -0.75 -19.05 -16.05
N LYS A 94 -0.87 -17.85 -15.48
CA LYS A 94 -0.28 -16.64 -16.08
C LYS A 94 1.25 -16.66 -16.06
N ILE A 95 1.87 -17.22 -15.02
CA ILE A 95 3.33 -17.39 -14.96
C ILE A 95 3.77 -18.37 -16.05
N ARG A 96 3.08 -19.51 -16.19
CA ARG A 96 3.38 -20.49 -17.24
C ARG A 96 3.17 -19.92 -18.65
N ASP A 97 2.11 -19.14 -18.86
CA ASP A 97 1.83 -18.49 -20.16
C ASP A 97 2.90 -17.44 -20.52
N SER A 98 3.70 -16.98 -19.55
CA SER A 98 4.86 -16.11 -19.75
C SER A 98 6.17 -16.87 -20.02
N LEU A 99 6.17 -18.21 -19.98
CA LEU A 99 7.34 -19.06 -20.26
C LEU A 99 7.25 -19.70 -21.67
N PRO A 100 8.40 -19.98 -22.33
CA PRO A 100 9.77 -19.65 -21.90
C PRO A 100 10.12 -18.17 -22.20
N ILE A 101 11.02 -17.57 -21.41
CA ILE A 101 11.34 -16.14 -21.60
C ILE A 101 12.14 -15.88 -22.89
N THR A 102 12.72 -16.95 -23.46
CA THR A 102 13.47 -16.93 -24.73
C THR A 102 12.60 -16.75 -25.98
N GLU A 103 11.29 -16.98 -25.87
CA GLU A 103 10.33 -16.81 -26.98
C GLU A 103 9.70 -15.41 -27.02
N TRP A 104 10.14 -14.50 -26.15
CA TRP A 104 9.65 -13.12 -26.14
C TRP A 104 10.15 -12.37 -27.39
N GLU A 105 9.25 -12.06 -28.32
CA GLU A 105 9.60 -11.31 -29.54
C GLU A 105 9.87 -9.83 -29.21
N GLU A 106 11.02 -9.32 -29.67
CA GLU A 106 11.30 -7.88 -29.73
C GLU A 106 10.33 -7.21 -30.71
N ASN A 107 9.23 -6.69 -30.22
CA ASN A 107 8.48 -5.67 -30.94
C ASN A 107 8.50 -4.38 -30.13
N ASP A 108 8.76 -3.25 -30.80
CA ASP A 108 8.81 -1.90 -30.23
C ASP A 108 7.47 -1.44 -29.60
N GLN A 109 6.51 -2.35 -29.45
CA GLN A 109 5.21 -2.16 -28.81
C GLN A 109 5.14 -3.01 -27.54
N TRP A 110 5.97 -2.65 -26.58
CA TRP A 110 5.97 -3.29 -25.28
C TRP A 110 4.58 -3.30 -24.60
N GLY A 111 4.05 -4.52 -24.43
CA GLY A 111 3.11 -4.85 -23.36
C GLY A 111 3.93 -4.99 -22.08
N GLY A 112 3.98 -3.93 -21.28
CA GLY A 112 4.98 -3.76 -20.24
C GLY A 112 5.17 -4.97 -19.33
N PHE A 113 6.44 -5.36 -19.10
CA PHE A 113 6.88 -6.39 -18.13
C PHE A 113 5.87 -6.48 -17.02
N SER A 114 5.09 -7.54 -16.97
CA SER A 114 4.07 -7.73 -15.95
C SER A 114 4.71 -8.38 -14.71
N LYS A 115 3.99 -8.41 -13.59
CA LYS A 115 4.46 -9.16 -12.42
C LYS A 115 4.64 -10.65 -12.74
N TYR A 116 3.86 -11.18 -13.68
CA TYR A 116 3.97 -12.57 -14.12
C TYR A 116 5.21 -12.81 -14.96
N ASP A 117 5.58 -11.86 -15.80
CA ASP A 117 6.82 -11.92 -16.60
C ASP A 117 8.05 -11.87 -15.69
N GLN A 118 8.01 -11.06 -14.62
CA GLN A 118 9.07 -11.05 -13.60
C GLN A 118 9.17 -12.38 -12.85
N ILE A 119 8.06 -12.92 -12.36
CA ILE A 119 8.05 -14.21 -11.65
C ILE A 119 8.52 -15.34 -12.58
N ALA A 120 8.09 -15.36 -13.85
CA ALA A 120 8.56 -16.31 -14.85
C ALA A 120 10.07 -16.19 -15.12
N ALA A 121 10.58 -14.97 -15.23
CA ALA A 121 11.99 -14.69 -15.41
C ALA A 121 12.85 -15.12 -14.21
N VAL A 122 12.32 -15.05 -12.98
CA VAL A 122 12.93 -15.62 -11.78
C VAL A 122 12.90 -17.15 -11.86
N ALA A 123 11.75 -17.74 -12.17
CA ALA A 123 11.55 -19.19 -12.23
C ALA A 123 12.48 -19.89 -13.24
N GLU A 124 12.66 -19.31 -14.43
CA GLU A 124 13.48 -19.92 -15.49
C GLU A 124 14.99 -19.82 -15.20
N ARG A 125 15.40 -18.85 -14.36
CA ARG A 125 16.82 -18.60 -14.03
C ARG A 125 17.27 -19.23 -12.72
N ALA A 126 16.33 -19.63 -11.85
CA ALA A 126 16.64 -20.31 -10.61
C ALA A 126 16.96 -21.80 -10.86
N ASP A 127 17.88 -22.37 -10.07
CA ASP A 127 18.15 -23.81 -10.06
C ASP A 127 17.06 -24.59 -9.30
N ASP A 128 16.40 -23.93 -8.34
CA ASP A 128 15.38 -24.51 -7.48
C ASP A 128 13.95 -24.19 -7.97
N PRO A 129 12.96 -25.07 -7.68
CA PRO A 129 11.57 -24.82 -8.05
C PRO A 129 10.99 -23.58 -7.35
N LEU A 130 10.02 -22.92 -8.00
CA LEU A 130 9.12 -22.02 -7.29
C LEU A 130 8.20 -22.83 -6.37
N TYR A 131 8.12 -22.43 -5.11
CA TYR A 131 7.21 -22.97 -4.10
C TYR A 131 6.09 -21.99 -3.77
N VAL A 132 5.00 -22.51 -3.22
CA VAL A 132 3.88 -21.73 -2.70
C VAL A 132 3.60 -22.16 -1.27
N TRP A 133 3.45 -21.18 -0.39
CA TRP A 133 2.97 -21.36 0.98
C TRP A 133 1.67 -20.59 1.17
N ILE A 134 0.69 -21.16 1.87
CA ILE A 134 -0.64 -20.59 2.10
C ILE A 134 -1.01 -20.72 3.57
N ILE A 135 -1.18 -19.59 4.25
CA ILE A 135 -1.65 -19.51 5.63
C ILE A 135 -3.04 -18.89 5.71
N ASP A 136 -3.88 -19.42 6.60
CA ASP A 136 -5.14 -18.78 6.99
C ASP A 136 -4.83 -17.65 7.97
N VAL A 137 -5.30 -16.45 7.69
CA VAL A 137 -5.06 -15.28 8.52
C VAL A 137 -5.80 -15.38 9.85
N ASP A 138 -6.89 -16.15 9.92
CA ASP A 138 -7.60 -16.41 11.17
C ASP A 138 -6.80 -17.29 12.14
N ASP A 139 -5.80 -18.03 11.65
CA ASP A 139 -4.88 -18.82 12.48
C ASP A 139 -3.77 -17.95 13.11
N LEU A 140 -3.66 -16.68 12.72
CA LEU A 140 -2.66 -15.75 13.21
C LEU A 140 -3.22 -14.86 14.32
N GLU A 141 -2.62 -14.91 15.50
CA GLU A 141 -2.97 -13.97 16.59
C GLU A 141 -2.42 -12.56 16.31
N TYR A 142 -1.20 -12.48 15.75
CA TYR A 142 -0.50 -11.21 15.50
C TYR A 142 0.24 -11.24 14.16
N GLY A 143 0.36 -10.07 13.53
CA GLY A 143 1.28 -9.85 12.40
C GLY A 143 2.71 -9.56 12.87
N PRO A 144 3.65 -9.31 11.93
CA PRO A 144 5.08 -9.20 12.23
C PRO A 144 5.46 -8.04 13.17
N TYR A 145 4.58 -7.05 13.33
CA TYR A 145 4.78 -5.93 14.25
C TYR A 145 4.21 -6.19 15.66
N GLY A 146 3.71 -7.39 15.96
CA GLY A 146 3.15 -7.75 17.26
C GLY A 146 1.73 -7.22 17.51
N TYR A 147 0.97 -6.98 16.44
CA TYR A 147 -0.40 -6.45 16.50
C TYR A 147 -1.37 -7.31 15.70
N GLU A 148 -2.61 -7.39 16.18
CA GLU A 148 -3.73 -7.95 15.41
C GLU A 148 -3.74 -7.32 14.02
N THR A 149 -3.92 -8.16 13.01
CA THR A 149 -3.81 -7.78 11.62
C THR A 149 -4.96 -8.40 10.85
N TYR A 150 -5.22 -7.86 9.67
CA TYR A 150 -6.10 -8.49 8.72
C TYR A 150 -5.39 -8.68 7.38
N ARG A 151 -6.04 -9.42 6.49
CA ARG A 151 -5.45 -9.93 5.25
C ARG A 151 -4.73 -8.88 4.40
N GLN A 152 -5.37 -7.75 4.06
CA GLN A 152 -4.73 -6.70 3.24
C GLN A 152 -3.67 -5.90 4.00
N GLU A 153 -3.87 -5.66 5.31
CA GLU A 153 -2.86 -5.00 6.14
C GLU A 153 -1.60 -5.87 6.26
N LEU A 154 -1.77 -7.19 6.39
CA LEU A 154 -0.68 -8.14 6.47
C LEU A 154 0.12 -8.20 5.17
N GLU A 155 -0.54 -8.22 4.00
CA GLU A 155 0.15 -8.14 2.71
C GLU A 155 1.06 -6.89 2.64
N ALA A 156 0.52 -5.72 2.98
CA ALA A 156 1.29 -4.48 2.94
C ALA A 156 2.48 -4.47 3.92
N LYS A 157 2.28 -4.98 5.14
CA LYS A 157 3.35 -5.15 6.14
C LYS A 157 4.48 -6.00 5.60
N LEU A 158 4.17 -7.20 5.08
CA LEU A 158 5.19 -8.14 4.60
C LEU A 158 5.90 -7.63 3.35
N VAL A 159 5.18 -7.01 2.41
CA VAL A 159 5.80 -6.38 1.24
C VAL A 159 6.79 -5.28 1.66
N GLY A 160 6.44 -4.46 2.65
CA GLY A 160 7.33 -3.43 3.19
C GLY A 160 8.59 -4.00 3.87
N LEU A 161 8.46 -5.14 4.55
CA LEU A 161 9.59 -5.84 5.19
C LEU A 161 10.54 -6.47 4.15
N VAL A 162 10.00 -7.11 3.12
CA VAL A 162 10.81 -7.71 2.05
C VAL A 162 11.48 -6.62 1.22
N HIS A 163 10.75 -5.58 0.81
CA HIS A 163 11.28 -4.49 -0.01
C HIS A 163 12.39 -3.69 0.68
N ALA A 164 12.41 -3.65 2.02
CA ALA A 164 13.47 -2.98 2.77
C ALA A 164 14.84 -3.68 2.67
N GLN A 165 14.92 -4.84 2.01
CA GLN A 165 16.12 -5.65 1.86
C GLN A 165 16.56 -5.62 0.39
N SER A 166 17.67 -4.92 0.11
CA SER A 166 18.16 -4.69 -1.26
C SER A 166 18.46 -5.97 -2.04
N GLN A 167 18.78 -7.06 -1.34
CA GLN A 167 19.05 -8.37 -1.97
C GLN A 167 17.83 -8.97 -2.69
N TYR A 168 16.61 -8.48 -2.42
CA TYR A 168 15.38 -8.95 -3.07
C TYR A 168 14.85 -7.97 -4.11
N GLU A 169 15.53 -6.84 -4.35
CA GLU A 169 15.04 -5.76 -5.20
C GLU A 169 14.69 -6.23 -6.61
N ARG A 170 15.54 -7.05 -7.24
CA ARG A 170 15.28 -7.51 -8.60
C ARG A 170 14.40 -8.76 -8.68
N ILE A 171 14.27 -9.49 -7.57
CA ILE A 171 13.53 -10.76 -7.50
C ILE A 171 12.06 -10.53 -7.13
N PHE A 172 11.79 -9.64 -6.17
CA PHE A 172 10.48 -9.47 -5.58
C PHE A 172 9.50 -8.76 -6.52
N ALA A 173 8.43 -9.45 -6.90
CA ALA A 173 7.53 -9.06 -7.98
C ALA A 173 6.27 -8.30 -7.53
N ASN A 174 6.17 -7.93 -6.24
CA ASN A 174 5.06 -7.12 -5.74
C ASN A 174 5.10 -5.70 -6.32
N ARG A 175 3.93 -5.22 -6.77
CA ARG A 175 3.82 -3.93 -7.47
C ARG A 175 2.91 -2.91 -6.80
N GLU A 176 2.11 -3.35 -5.86
CA GLU A 176 1.01 -2.54 -5.31
C GLU A 176 1.47 -1.72 -4.09
N PHE A 177 2.56 -2.13 -3.44
CA PHE A 177 3.13 -1.48 -2.25
C PHE A 177 4.63 -1.15 -2.36
N VAL A 178 5.17 -1.14 -3.58
CA VAL A 178 6.55 -0.69 -3.86
C VAL A 178 6.54 0.72 -4.47
N PRO A 179 7.62 1.51 -4.30
CA PRO A 179 7.72 2.82 -4.93
C PRO A 179 7.58 2.74 -6.45
N ASN A 180 6.81 3.66 -7.06
CA ASN A 180 6.62 3.69 -8.52
C ASN A 180 7.94 3.86 -9.31
N GLN A 181 9.01 4.37 -8.69
CA GLN A 181 10.34 4.44 -9.31
C GLN A 181 10.82 3.05 -9.73
N ILE A 182 10.74 2.07 -8.81
CA ILE A 182 11.12 0.68 -9.06
C ILE A 182 10.33 0.12 -10.23
N LEU A 183 9.02 0.36 -10.28
CA LEU A 183 8.16 -0.11 -11.38
C LEU A 183 8.56 0.45 -12.75
N HIS A 184 9.06 1.67 -12.79
CA HIS A 184 9.53 2.28 -14.03
C HIS A 184 10.92 1.81 -14.42
N GLU A 185 11.81 1.56 -13.47
CA GLU A 185 13.12 0.96 -13.72
C GLU A 185 12.98 -0.46 -14.25
N ILE A 186 12.10 -1.26 -13.65
CA ILE A 186 11.64 -2.54 -14.17
C ILE A 186 11.12 -2.39 -15.61
N GLY A 187 10.26 -1.38 -15.86
CA GLY A 187 9.73 -1.11 -17.19
C GLY A 187 10.78 -0.70 -18.23
N LYS A 188 11.90 -0.09 -17.81
CA LYS A 188 13.03 0.29 -18.66
C LYS A 188 13.96 -0.89 -18.96
N ALA A 189 14.25 -1.70 -17.94
CA ALA A 189 15.19 -2.83 -18.05
C ALA A 189 14.54 -4.06 -18.70
N GLY A 190 13.27 -4.30 -18.39
CA GLY A 190 12.51 -5.44 -18.87
C GLY A 190 13.12 -6.79 -18.50
N PRO A 191 13.33 -7.74 -19.44
CA PRO A 191 13.81 -9.09 -19.10
C PRO A 191 15.20 -9.10 -18.45
N GLU A 192 15.99 -8.05 -18.73
CA GLU A 192 17.32 -7.84 -18.17
C GLU A 192 17.28 -7.39 -16.70
N TRP A 193 16.11 -6.95 -16.20
CA TRP A 193 15.94 -6.59 -14.79
C TRP A 193 16.38 -7.74 -13.87
N VAL A 194 16.06 -8.99 -14.21
CA VAL A 194 16.36 -10.16 -13.37
C VAL A 194 17.70 -10.83 -13.77
N ALA A 195 18.42 -10.31 -14.77
CA ALA A 195 19.51 -11.05 -15.42
C ALA A 195 20.82 -11.20 -14.61
N GLU A 196 21.04 -10.42 -13.55
CA GLU A 196 22.34 -10.36 -12.86
C GLU A 196 22.34 -10.86 -11.40
N GLU A 197 21.20 -10.87 -10.70
CA GLU A 197 21.19 -11.05 -9.23
C GLU A 197 21.14 -12.52 -8.76
N ILE A 198 20.65 -13.45 -9.58
CA ILE A 198 20.48 -14.87 -9.17
C ILE A 198 21.83 -15.63 -9.12
N THR A 199 22.97 -14.99 -9.46
CA THR A 199 24.29 -15.65 -9.49
C THR A 199 25.27 -15.28 -8.37
N SER A 200 24.90 -14.47 -7.38
CA SER A 200 25.84 -14.09 -6.29
C SER A 200 25.23 -14.20 -4.90
N GLY A 201 25.37 -15.37 -4.30
CA GLY A 201 25.12 -15.58 -2.88
C GLY A 201 26.19 -14.96 -1.98
N SER A 202 25.72 -14.57 -0.79
CA SER A 202 26.43 -14.07 0.41
C SER A 202 26.62 -12.56 0.55
N VAL A 203 25.73 -11.96 1.35
CA VAL A 203 26.06 -10.79 2.17
C VAL A 203 25.70 -11.14 3.61
N GLN A 204 26.69 -11.01 4.50
CA GLN A 204 26.54 -11.24 5.93
C GLN A 204 25.71 -10.13 6.56
N SER A 205 24.67 -10.50 7.32
CA SER A 205 23.96 -9.58 8.21
C SER A 205 24.45 -9.77 9.64
N GLU A 206 24.76 -8.66 10.32
CA GLU A 206 25.14 -8.64 11.73
C GLU A 206 23.91 -8.94 12.60
N THR A 207 24.02 -9.99 13.43
CA THR A 207 22.99 -10.39 14.39
C THR A 207 22.89 -9.38 15.53
N TYR A 208 21.71 -8.81 15.73
CA TYR A 208 21.40 -7.96 16.88
C TYR A 208 20.23 -8.55 17.68
N ASN A 209 20.44 -8.73 18.99
CA ASN A 209 19.44 -9.23 19.93
C ASN A 209 18.35 -8.18 20.22
N PRO A 210 17.06 -8.51 20.07
CA PRO A 210 15.99 -7.63 20.51
C PRO A 210 15.71 -7.87 22.00
N ASN A 211 16.22 -6.98 22.85
CA ASN A 211 15.59 -6.70 24.13
C ASN A 211 14.91 -5.33 24.00
N THR A 212 13.58 -5.26 24.10
CA THR A 212 12.91 -4.27 24.94
C THR A 212 11.47 -4.68 25.19
N GLU A 213 11.14 -5.05 26.44
CA GLU A 213 9.81 -4.90 27.01
C GLU A 213 9.39 -3.43 26.93
N ALA A 214 8.60 -3.06 25.92
CA ALA A 214 7.81 -1.83 25.93
C ALA A 214 6.34 -2.27 26.01
N GLY A 215 5.62 -1.79 27.02
CA GLY A 215 4.20 -2.13 27.23
C GLY A 215 3.42 -2.03 25.92
N LEU A 216 2.65 -3.08 25.62
CA LEU A 216 1.94 -3.27 24.35
C LEU A 216 1.08 -2.02 24.06
N THR A 217 1.58 -1.17 23.18
CA THR A 217 0.92 0.06 22.73
C THR A 217 -0.07 -0.34 21.64
N THR A 218 -1.37 -0.20 21.86
CA THR A 218 -2.43 -0.60 20.89
C THR A 218 -2.28 0.08 19.53
N LYS A 219 -2.89 -0.46 18.46
CA LYS A 219 -2.91 0.20 17.13
C LYS A 219 -3.52 1.60 17.21
N ALA A 220 -4.58 1.77 17.99
CA ALA A 220 -5.15 3.10 18.25
C ALA A 220 -4.18 4.06 18.95
N GLU A 221 -3.34 3.59 19.88
CA GLU A 221 -2.29 4.41 20.48
C GLU A 221 -1.16 4.73 19.49
N CYS A 222 -0.81 3.80 18.60
CA CYS A 222 0.14 4.04 17.50
C CYS A 222 -0.36 5.17 16.57
N TRP A 223 -1.65 5.12 16.19
CA TRP A 223 -2.29 6.20 15.42
C TRP A 223 -2.21 7.54 16.16
N ARG A 224 -2.61 7.60 17.43
CA ARG A 224 -2.60 8.86 18.21
C ARG A 224 -1.19 9.41 18.39
N ALA A 225 -0.20 8.54 18.59
CA ALA A 225 1.20 8.93 18.69
C ALA A 225 1.70 9.55 17.38
N TRP A 226 1.42 8.92 16.24
CA TRP A 226 1.78 9.43 14.92
C TRP A 226 1.08 10.76 14.61
N VAL A 227 -0.23 10.85 14.86
CA VAL A 227 -1.01 12.09 14.69
C VAL A 227 -0.44 13.23 15.55
N LYS A 228 -0.02 12.92 16.79
CA LYS A 228 0.59 13.91 17.67
C LYS A 228 1.90 14.46 17.09
N GLU A 229 2.73 13.59 16.53
CA GLU A 229 4.04 13.95 15.99
C GLU A 229 3.95 14.76 14.69
N TYR A 230 3.00 14.42 13.81
CA TYR A 230 2.89 15.03 12.48
C TYR A 230 1.79 16.10 12.40
N ILE A 231 0.53 15.69 12.55
CA ILE A 231 -0.62 16.58 12.26
C ILE A 231 -0.80 17.60 13.38
N LEU A 232 -0.80 17.16 14.65
CA LEU A 232 -1.01 18.07 15.78
C LEU A 232 0.17 19.03 15.94
N ALA A 233 1.40 18.57 15.72
CA ALA A 233 2.58 19.42 15.74
C ALA A 233 2.50 20.54 14.68
N ASP A 234 1.95 20.24 13.50
CA ASP A 234 1.69 21.25 12.47
C ASP A 234 0.58 22.22 12.87
N ILE A 235 -0.53 21.73 13.43
CA ILE A 235 -1.64 22.57 13.93
C ILE A 235 -1.15 23.53 15.02
N GLN A 236 -0.24 23.07 15.89
CA GLN A 236 0.28 23.86 17.02
C GLN A 236 1.50 24.70 16.68
N SER A 237 2.03 24.60 15.45
CA SER A 237 3.23 25.32 15.04
C SER A 237 2.91 26.74 14.59
N ASP A 238 3.53 27.73 15.22
CA ASP A 238 3.44 29.16 14.83
C ASP A 238 3.93 29.44 13.40
N THR A 239 4.67 28.51 12.79
CA THR A 239 5.24 28.65 11.45
C THR A 239 4.47 27.89 10.37
N ARG A 240 3.52 27.05 10.79
CA ARG A 240 2.66 26.27 9.90
C ARG A 240 1.28 26.91 9.91
N SER A 241 0.58 26.84 8.79
CA SER A 241 -0.74 27.45 8.63
C SER A 241 -1.86 26.42 8.81
N ASP A 242 -1.63 25.39 9.62
CA ASP A 242 -2.59 24.31 9.87
C ASP A 242 -3.50 24.66 11.07
N PRO A 243 -4.73 24.12 11.12
CA PRO A 243 -5.36 23.27 10.12
C PRO A 243 -5.81 24.06 8.88
N ILE A 244 -5.67 23.48 7.69
CA ILE A 244 -6.07 24.13 6.42
C ILE A 244 -7.42 23.57 5.94
N PRO A 245 -8.46 24.41 5.78
CA PRO A 245 -9.75 23.99 5.19
C PRO A 245 -9.55 23.34 3.82
N LEU A 246 -10.18 22.19 3.59
CA LEU A 246 -10.15 21.55 2.27
C LEU A 246 -10.91 22.38 1.23
N PHE A 247 -12.09 22.89 1.61
CA PHE A 247 -13.00 23.61 0.73
C PHE A 247 -13.05 25.10 1.01
N GLU A 248 -13.30 25.88 -0.04
CA GLU A 248 -13.71 27.28 0.09
C GLU A 248 -15.19 27.32 0.49
N VAL A 249 -15.49 27.89 1.66
CA VAL A 249 -16.85 27.97 2.21
C VAL A 249 -17.28 29.41 2.47
N ASN A 250 -18.59 29.62 2.63
CA ASN A 250 -19.12 30.86 3.22
C ASN A 250 -19.27 30.71 4.75
N ASP A 251 -19.82 31.73 5.40
CA ASP A 251 -20.04 31.76 6.86
C ASP A 251 -20.95 30.63 7.38
N ASP A 252 -21.78 30.05 6.51
CA ASP A 252 -22.72 28.95 6.82
C ASP A 252 -22.17 27.57 6.41
N LEU A 253 -20.85 27.45 6.17
CA LEU A 253 -20.17 26.23 5.69
C LEU A 253 -20.67 25.70 4.33
N GLN A 254 -21.36 26.52 3.54
CA GLN A 254 -21.74 26.17 2.18
C GLN A 254 -20.52 26.26 1.26
N VAL A 255 -20.17 25.12 0.65
CA VAL A 255 -19.03 25.02 -0.25
C VAL A 255 -19.31 25.78 -1.55
N ARG A 256 -18.37 26.64 -1.95
CA ARG A 256 -18.43 27.34 -3.23
C ARG A 256 -18.16 26.38 -4.38
N THR A 257 -18.75 26.67 -5.53
CA THR A 257 -18.50 25.93 -6.77
C THR A 257 -17.98 26.84 -7.87
N SER A 258 -17.20 26.28 -8.79
CA SER A 258 -16.92 26.92 -10.08
C SER A 258 -18.16 26.96 -10.97
N ASP A 259 -18.05 27.66 -12.11
CA ASP A 259 -19.09 27.72 -13.14
C ASP A 259 -19.49 26.34 -13.71
N SER A 260 -18.64 25.33 -13.52
CA SER A 260 -18.88 23.94 -13.94
C SER A 260 -19.42 23.04 -12.82
N GLU A 261 -19.98 23.62 -11.75
CA GLU A 261 -20.50 22.92 -10.57
C GLU A 261 -19.46 22.10 -9.78
N ILE A 262 -18.16 22.35 -10.00
CA ILE A 262 -17.09 21.65 -9.28
C ILE A 262 -16.85 22.36 -7.94
N LEU A 263 -16.77 21.57 -6.86
CA LEU A 263 -16.43 22.07 -5.52
C LEU A 263 -15.08 22.79 -5.54
N GLN A 264 -15.04 24.00 -4.97
CA GLN A 264 -13.82 24.78 -4.88
C GLN A 264 -13.03 24.36 -3.64
N ARG A 265 -11.77 23.99 -3.87
CA ARG A 265 -10.77 23.88 -2.80
C ARG A 265 -10.42 25.27 -2.28
N SER A 266 -9.99 25.36 -1.02
CA SER A 266 -9.44 26.62 -0.49
C SER A 266 -8.17 27.02 -1.25
N VAL A 267 -7.86 28.32 -1.30
CA VAL A 267 -6.63 28.79 -1.93
C VAL A 267 -5.41 28.33 -1.14
N GLU A 268 -5.55 28.24 0.18
CA GLU A 268 -4.53 27.82 1.13
C GLU A 268 -4.14 26.36 0.91
N ILE A 269 -5.10 25.45 0.67
CA ILE A 269 -4.77 24.04 0.42
C ILE A 269 -4.12 23.84 -0.95
N ASP A 270 -4.56 24.59 -1.96
CA ASP A 270 -3.89 24.60 -3.28
C ASP A 270 -2.43 25.07 -3.16
N ALA A 271 -2.18 26.11 -2.35
CA ALA A 271 -0.83 26.58 -2.07
C ALA A 271 0.00 25.56 -1.29
N ARG A 272 -0.60 24.85 -0.33
CA ARG A 272 0.07 23.79 0.45
C ARG A 272 0.46 22.61 -0.44
N ILE A 273 -0.46 22.09 -1.26
CA ILE A 273 -0.19 20.99 -2.19
C ILE A 273 0.98 21.34 -3.12
N ARG A 274 1.01 22.58 -3.65
CA ARG A 274 2.12 23.05 -4.49
C ARG A 274 3.44 23.09 -3.73
N ARG A 275 3.45 23.69 -2.54
CA ARG A 275 4.66 23.85 -1.72
C ARG A 275 5.26 22.51 -1.34
N GLU A 276 4.43 21.58 -0.86
CA GLU A 276 4.88 20.23 -0.51
C GLU A 276 5.30 19.48 -1.77
N GLY A 277 4.51 19.54 -2.85
CA GLY A 277 4.86 18.83 -4.09
C GLY A 277 6.16 19.33 -4.73
N GLN A 278 6.49 20.61 -4.59
CA GLN A 278 7.77 21.19 -5.02
C GLN A 278 8.99 20.66 -4.25
N LYS A 279 8.81 19.97 -3.12
CA LYS A 279 9.87 19.21 -2.44
C LYS A 279 10.17 17.88 -3.13
N CYS A 280 9.21 17.34 -3.89
CA CYS A 280 9.36 16.10 -4.66
C CYS A 280 9.89 16.34 -6.08
N VAL A 281 9.52 17.47 -6.69
CA VAL A 281 9.76 17.72 -8.13
C VAL A 281 10.39 19.07 -8.42
N THR A 282 10.99 19.18 -9.60
CA THR A 282 11.40 20.44 -10.25
C THR A 282 10.84 20.50 -11.67
N ARG A 283 11.05 21.63 -12.36
CA ARG A 283 10.76 21.75 -13.80
C ARG A 283 11.47 20.71 -14.68
N ASN A 284 12.55 20.10 -14.18
CA ASN A 284 13.34 19.12 -14.91
C ASN A 284 12.89 17.66 -14.65
N GLY A 285 11.91 17.43 -13.79
CA GLY A 285 11.47 16.09 -13.40
C GLY A 285 11.47 15.90 -11.88
N ILE A 286 11.73 14.67 -11.44
CA ILE A 286 11.79 14.33 -10.02
C ILE A 286 13.12 14.81 -9.43
N ARG A 287 13.12 15.24 -8.17
CA ARG A 287 14.35 15.59 -7.45
C ARG A 287 15.04 14.31 -6.99
N GLU A 288 16.34 14.20 -7.25
CA GLU A 288 17.15 13.04 -6.83
C GLU A 288 17.13 12.86 -5.30
N GLU A 289 17.31 13.95 -4.54
CA GLU A 289 17.18 13.98 -3.08
C GLU A 289 15.77 14.44 -2.64
N GLY A 290 14.77 14.16 -3.47
CA GLY A 290 13.39 14.58 -3.26
C GLY A 290 12.59 13.62 -2.40
N CYS A 291 11.48 14.12 -1.88
CA CYS A 291 10.44 13.28 -1.28
C CYS A 291 9.77 12.37 -2.33
N ASP A 292 9.39 11.15 -1.95
CA ASP A 292 8.73 10.14 -2.79
C ASP A 292 7.43 10.65 -3.45
N GLY A 293 6.76 11.57 -2.76
CA GLY A 293 5.46 12.11 -3.13
C GLY A 293 4.78 12.78 -1.94
N LEU A 294 3.46 12.85 -1.99
CA LEU A 294 2.63 13.45 -0.96
C LEU A 294 1.81 12.40 -0.23
N LEU A 295 1.92 12.38 1.10
CA LEU A 295 0.96 11.76 2.00
C LEU A 295 -0.09 12.81 2.37
N TYR A 296 -1.36 12.42 2.45
CA TYR A 296 -2.41 13.32 2.88
C TYR A 296 -3.43 12.63 3.78
N VAL A 297 -3.97 13.41 4.72
CA VAL A 297 -5.03 13.00 5.64
C VAL A 297 -6.13 14.04 5.58
N MET A 298 -7.31 13.64 5.12
CA MET A 298 -8.55 14.40 5.28
C MET A 298 -9.11 14.11 6.66
N TYR A 299 -9.43 15.14 7.43
CA TYR A 299 -9.88 14.99 8.81
C TYR A 299 -10.86 16.09 9.21
N GLN A 300 -11.52 15.86 10.33
CA GLN A 300 -12.34 16.85 11.05
C GLN A 300 -11.82 16.97 12.49
N LEU A 301 -12.12 18.10 13.14
CA LEU A 301 -11.68 18.38 14.51
C LEU A 301 -12.87 18.41 15.47
N GLU A 302 -12.88 17.54 16.47
CA GLU A 302 -13.92 17.54 17.51
C GLU A 302 -13.84 18.80 18.40
N GLU A 303 -12.62 19.26 18.67
CA GLU A 303 -12.35 20.46 19.46
C GLU A 303 -11.66 21.54 18.61
N PRO A 304 -11.80 22.84 18.95
CA PRO A 304 -11.12 23.91 18.23
C PRO A 304 -9.60 23.70 18.16
N ALA A 305 -8.99 24.10 17.04
CA ALA A 305 -7.56 23.91 16.79
C ALA A 305 -6.64 24.43 17.92
N SER A 306 -7.04 25.51 18.62
CA SER A 306 -6.27 26.09 19.72
C SER A 306 -6.22 25.23 20.99
N THR A 307 -7.12 24.26 21.12
CA THR A 307 -7.22 23.34 22.27
C THR A 307 -7.18 21.87 21.88
N ALA A 308 -7.12 21.58 20.58
CA ALA A 308 -7.11 20.23 20.06
C ALA A 308 -5.92 19.41 20.59
N THR A 309 -6.20 18.15 20.83
CA THR A 309 -5.27 17.07 21.13
C THR A 309 -5.25 16.07 19.98
N SER A 310 -4.39 15.05 20.05
CA SER A 310 -4.33 14.00 19.02
C SER A 310 -5.60 13.16 18.96
N ALA A 311 -6.41 13.12 20.03
CA ALA A 311 -7.68 12.40 20.04
C ALA A 311 -8.80 13.17 19.31
N ASP A 312 -8.70 14.49 19.23
CA ASP A 312 -9.71 15.34 18.60
C ASP A 312 -9.57 15.38 17.07
N ILE A 313 -8.50 14.80 16.51
CA ILE A 313 -8.24 14.69 15.08
C ILE A 313 -8.89 13.40 14.57
N VAL A 314 -10.10 13.53 14.01
CA VAL A 314 -10.89 12.41 13.49
C VAL A 314 -10.54 12.20 12.01
N PRO A 315 -9.82 11.12 11.65
CA PRO A 315 -9.50 10.84 10.25
C PRO A 315 -10.75 10.49 9.47
N ARG A 316 -10.89 11.11 8.30
CA ARG A 316 -11.93 10.79 7.31
C ARG A 316 -11.36 10.04 6.13
N TYR A 317 -10.17 10.37 5.66
CA TYR A 317 -9.55 9.63 4.57
C TYR A 317 -8.04 9.79 4.58
N ILE A 318 -7.32 8.70 4.33
CA ILE A 318 -5.85 8.70 4.21
C ILE A 318 -5.53 8.29 2.79
N GLY A 319 -4.57 8.98 2.16
CA GLY A 319 -4.03 8.46 0.92
C GLY A 319 -2.74 9.11 0.45
N LYS A 320 -2.27 8.66 -0.71
CA LYS A 320 -1.01 9.13 -1.30
C LYS A 320 -1.11 9.62 -2.75
N ALA A 321 -0.15 10.45 -3.13
CA ALA A 321 0.17 10.79 -4.52
C ALA A 321 1.69 10.68 -4.75
N GLU A 322 2.12 9.72 -5.56
CA GLU A 322 3.54 9.53 -5.87
C GLU A 322 4.03 10.48 -6.96
N ALA A 323 5.24 11.02 -6.76
CA ALA A 323 5.93 11.89 -7.73
C ALA A 323 6.34 11.09 -8.98
N TYR A 324 6.72 9.83 -8.78
CA TYR A 324 7.00 8.87 -9.83
C TYR A 324 5.71 8.27 -10.41
N GLY A 325 5.62 8.21 -11.74
CA GLY A 325 4.47 7.60 -12.42
C GLY A 325 4.71 6.13 -12.80
N LYS A 326 3.64 5.32 -12.85
CA LYS A 326 3.73 3.89 -13.23
C LYS A 326 4.27 3.62 -14.65
N LYS A 327 4.14 4.58 -15.57
CA LYS A 327 4.49 4.46 -16.99
C LYS A 327 5.39 5.59 -17.50
N ARG A 328 5.68 6.55 -16.64
CA ARG A 328 6.39 7.79 -16.97
C ARG A 328 7.17 8.17 -15.73
N GLU A 329 8.34 8.71 -15.95
CA GLU A 329 9.18 9.20 -14.88
C GLU A 329 8.42 10.18 -13.99
N LEU A 330 7.93 11.29 -14.56
CA LEU A 330 7.07 12.22 -13.83
C LEU A 330 5.58 11.80 -13.87
N SER A 331 4.99 11.65 -12.69
CA SER A 331 3.56 11.42 -12.49
C SER A 331 2.71 12.58 -12.99
N SER A 332 1.57 12.28 -13.63
CA SER A 332 0.61 13.30 -14.07
C SER A 332 0.04 14.13 -12.91
N ASN A 333 0.09 13.58 -11.69
CA ASN A 333 -0.33 14.27 -10.47
C ASN A 333 0.58 15.47 -10.13
N PHE A 334 1.84 15.45 -10.60
CA PHE A 334 2.85 16.45 -10.27
C PHE A 334 3.23 17.34 -11.45
N THR A 335 2.77 17.04 -12.67
CA THR A 335 3.07 17.84 -13.88
C THR A 335 2.81 19.33 -13.68
N GLU A 336 1.64 19.72 -13.19
CA GLU A 336 1.28 21.13 -13.02
C GLU A 336 2.06 21.80 -11.87
N ILE A 337 2.49 21.02 -10.88
CA ILE A 337 3.33 21.48 -9.76
C ILE A 337 4.77 21.72 -10.27
N ALA A 338 5.33 20.75 -11.00
CA ALA A 338 6.68 20.80 -11.57
C ALA A 338 6.87 21.99 -12.53
N TYR A 339 5.86 22.27 -13.36
CA TYR A 339 5.90 23.36 -14.32
C TYR A 339 5.31 24.68 -13.81
N GLU A 340 4.94 24.75 -12.53
CA GLU A 340 4.35 25.94 -11.88
C GLU A 340 3.15 26.52 -12.64
N ARG A 341 2.27 25.64 -13.10
CA ARG A 341 1.07 26.01 -13.87
C ARG A 341 -0.18 25.99 -13.00
N ASN A 342 -1.14 26.83 -13.36
CA ASN A 342 -2.37 27.01 -12.58
C ASN A 342 -3.42 25.90 -12.79
N ALA A 343 -3.25 24.99 -13.75
CA ALA A 343 -4.23 23.93 -13.97
C ALA A 343 -4.21 22.92 -12.81
N THR A 344 -5.39 22.42 -12.44
CA THR A 344 -5.58 21.53 -11.29
C THR A 344 -6.27 20.22 -11.64
N ARG A 345 -6.18 19.75 -12.88
CA ARG A 345 -6.92 18.56 -13.33
C ARG A 345 -6.62 17.30 -12.52
N SER A 346 -5.34 16.95 -12.35
CA SER A 346 -4.90 15.76 -11.58
C SER A 346 -4.41 16.10 -10.19
N PHE A 347 -3.59 17.16 -10.09
CA PHE A 347 -3.18 17.89 -8.89
C PHE A 347 -3.08 17.04 -7.61
N ALA A 348 -2.03 16.23 -7.51
CA ALA A 348 -1.77 15.38 -6.35
C ALA A 348 -2.98 14.52 -5.90
N ARG A 349 -3.76 13.97 -6.84
CA ARG A 349 -5.04 13.25 -6.62
C ARG A 349 -6.23 14.12 -6.19
N TRP A 350 -6.02 15.38 -5.81
CA TRP A 350 -7.06 16.31 -5.35
C TRP A 350 -7.63 17.19 -6.45
N GLY A 351 -7.37 16.84 -7.71
CA GLY A 351 -7.78 17.63 -8.86
C GLY A 351 -9.28 17.66 -9.17
N ASP A 352 -9.66 18.58 -10.06
CA ASP A 352 -11.04 18.83 -10.50
C ASP A 352 -11.52 17.88 -11.62
N GLY A 353 -10.64 17.04 -12.18
CA GLY A 353 -11.03 16.08 -13.21
C GLY A 353 -11.85 14.91 -12.65
N ASN A 354 -12.71 14.32 -13.49
CA ASN A 354 -13.69 13.28 -13.15
C ASN A 354 -13.14 11.91 -12.65
N TYR A 355 -11.83 11.81 -12.41
CA TYR A 355 -11.14 10.60 -11.91
C TYR A 355 -10.23 10.92 -10.71
N TRP A 356 -10.47 12.06 -10.04
CA TRP A 356 -9.70 12.59 -8.92
C TRP A 356 -10.66 13.05 -7.83
N HIS A 357 -10.19 13.16 -6.59
CA HIS A 357 -11.07 13.21 -5.41
C HIS A 357 -12.12 14.33 -5.46
N VAL A 358 -11.73 15.56 -5.83
CA VAL A 358 -12.66 16.70 -5.87
C VAL A 358 -13.63 16.58 -7.05
N GLY A 359 -13.15 16.17 -8.23
CA GLY A 359 -14.02 15.95 -9.39
C GLY A 359 -15.05 14.84 -9.15
N GLU A 360 -14.62 13.70 -8.60
CA GLU A 360 -15.51 12.59 -8.25
C GLU A 360 -16.52 12.97 -7.18
N LEU A 361 -16.09 13.67 -6.13
CA LEU A 361 -17.00 14.16 -5.09
C LEU A 361 -18.02 15.16 -5.63
N SER A 362 -17.63 16.05 -6.54
CA SER A 362 -18.54 17.01 -7.17
C SER A 362 -19.59 16.32 -8.05
N MET A 363 -19.20 15.26 -8.77
CA MET A 363 -20.15 14.45 -9.55
C MET A 363 -21.10 13.68 -8.64
N ALA A 364 -20.62 13.14 -7.52
CA ALA A 364 -21.46 12.45 -6.54
C ALA A 364 -22.50 13.40 -5.92
N LEU A 365 -22.07 14.59 -5.50
CA LEU A 365 -22.94 15.60 -4.92
C LEU A 365 -24.03 16.10 -5.88
N THR A 366 -23.79 15.98 -7.19
CA THR A 366 -24.77 16.34 -8.25
C THR A 366 -25.56 15.14 -8.76
N GLY A 367 -25.41 13.96 -8.16
CA GLY A 367 -26.09 12.72 -8.55
C GLY A 367 -25.66 12.16 -9.90
N LYS A 368 -24.50 12.57 -10.43
CA LYS A 368 -23.97 12.13 -11.73
C LYS A 368 -23.05 10.90 -11.61
N ASP A 369 -22.66 10.53 -10.39
CA ASP A 369 -21.76 9.42 -10.08
C ASP A 369 -22.07 8.89 -8.66
N GLU A 370 -21.84 7.62 -8.39
CA GLU A 370 -22.09 7.00 -7.08
C GLU A 370 -20.79 6.66 -6.34
N ARG A 371 -19.63 6.72 -7.02
CA ARG A 371 -18.33 6.27 -6.48
C ARG A 371 -17.93 6.95 -5.18
N LYS A 372 -18.33 8.20 -4.95
CA LYS A 372 -18.04 8.99 -3.75
C LYS A 372 -19.30 9.36 -2.95
N GLN A 373 -20.41 8.65 -3.18
CA GLN A 373 -21.67 8.94 -2.48
C GLN A 373 -21.53 8.82 -0.95
N HIS A 374 -20.80 7.83 -0.47
CA HIS A 374 -20.47 7.67 0.94
C HIS A 374 -19.62 8.82 1.52
N TRP A 375 -18.83 9.56 0.71
CA TRP A 375 -18.17 10.80 1.16
C TRP A 375 -19.18 11.95 1.25
N VAL A 376 -20.14 12.01 0.32
CA VAL A 376 -21.22 13.00 0.38
C VAL A 376 -21.98 12.85 1.69
N GLU A 377 -22.42 11.63 2.00
CA GLU A 377 -23.16 11.31 3.22
C GLU A 377 -22.38 11.61 4.51
N ALA A 378 -21.06 11.41 4.49
CA ALA A 378 -20.21 11.63 5.66
C ALA A 378 -19.85 13.11 5.89
N LEU A 379 -19.78 13.93 4.83
CA LEU A 379 -19.20 15.28 4.89
C LEU A 379 -20.23 16.40 4.75
N PHE A 380 -21.39 16.14 4.14
CA PHE A 380 -22.38 17.15 3.80
C PHE A 380 -23.72 16.91 4.49
N GLU A 381 -24.42 18.00 4.78
CA GLU A 381 -25.82 17.95 5.18
C GLU A 381 -26.69 17.40 4.02
N PRO A 382 -27.72 16.59 4.29
CA PRO A 382 -28.55 15.96 3.27
C PRO A 382 -29.09 16.93 2.22
N ASP A 383 -29.06 16.53 0.95
CA ASP A 383 -29.56 17.29 -0.21
C ASP A 383 -28.95 18.71 -0.34
N SER A 384 -27.73 18.92 0.18
CA SER A 384 -27.09 20.22 0.22
C SER A 384 -25.61 20.17 -0.16
N ARG A 385 -25.02 21.36 -0.33
CA ARG A 385 -23.56 21.55 -0.46
C ARG A 385 -22.95 22.16 0.80
N THR A 386 -23.68 22.10 1.91
CA THR A 386 -23.25 22.59 3.21
C THR A 386 -22.53 21.46 3.92
N LEU A 387 -21.31 21.72 4.40
CA LEU A 387 -20.59 20.74 5.19
C LEU A 387 -21.29 20.58 6.55
N SER A 388 -21.42 19.35 7.02
CA SER A 388 -21.90 19.06 8.38
C SER A 388 -20.92 19.58 9.44
N GLN A 389 -19.64 19.60 9.10
CA GLN A 389 -18.55 20.14 9.89
C GLN A 389 -17.39 20.55 8.99
N GLN A 390 -16.65 21.59 9.39
CA GLN A 390 -15.46 22.04 8.68
C GLN A 390 -14.50 20.86 8.43
N THR A 391 -14.21 20.60 7.17
CA THR A 391 -13.30 19.54 6.74
C THR A 391 -11.95 20.13 6.39
N TYR A 392 -10.89 19.49 6.87
CA TYR A 392 -9.50 19.91 6.70
C TYR A 392 -8.72 18.87 5.89
N LEU A 393 -7.64 19.31 5.26
CA LEU A 393 -6.70 18.42 4.58
C LEU A 393 -5.28 18.72 5.04
N TRP A 394 -4.67 17.73 5.69
CA TRP A 394 -3.23 17.74 5.97
C TRP A 394 -2.49 17.13 4.78
N VAL A 395 -1.44 17.79 4.31
CA VAL A 395 -0.63 17.35 3.17
C VAL A 395 0.84 17.51 3.53
N TYR A 396 1.61 16.46 3.28
CA TYR A 396 3.00 16.37 3.68
C TYR A 396 3.84 15.65 2.62
N ALA A 397 4.99 16.22 2.25
CA ALA A 397 5.93 15.56 1.37
C ALA A 397 6.71 14.49 2.13
N TRP A 398 6.55 13.23 1.72
CA TRP A 398 7.08 12.08 2.43
C TRP A 398 8.50 11.72 1.98
N ASN A 399 9.42 11.60 2.92
CA ASN A 399 10.78 11.12 2.74
C ASN A 399 10.93 9.79 3.49
N SER A 400 11.09 8.69 2.73
CA SER A 400 11.16 7.34 3.27
C SER A 400 12.37 7.05 4.16
N GLU A 401 13.43 7.87 4.11
CA GLU A 401 14.61 7.76 4.96
C GLU A 401 14.49 8.56 6.25
N ALA A 402 13.76 9.67 6.24
CA ALA A 402 13.68 10.62 7.35
C ALA A 402 12.40 10.50 8.17
N ASP A 403 11.29 10.12 7.54
CA ASP A 403 9.97 10.06 8.18
C ASP A 403 9.68 8.64 8.73
N SER A 404 8.88 8.58 9.78
CA SER A 404 8.58 7.36 10.52
C SER A 404 7.13 6.91 10.36
N SER A 405 6.95 5.61 10.16
CA SER A 405 5.67 4.92 10.17
C SER A 405 4.98 5.02 11.53
N PRO A 406 3.68 4.68 11.65
CA PRO A 406 3.03 4.60 12.97
C PRO A 406 3.65 3.55 13.91
N HIS A 407 4.51 2.67 13.41
CA HIS A 407 5.27 1.69 14.20
C HIS A 407 6.72 2.12 14.47
N GLN A 408 7.04 3.41 14.27
CA GLN A 408 8.36 4.01 14.55
C GLN A 408 9.51 3.37 13.73
N THR A 409 9.20 2.96 12.50
CA THR A 409 10.17 2.45 11.53
C THR A 409 10.16 3.29 10.26
N PRO A 410 11.28 3.45 9.55
CA PRO A 410 11.28 4.07 8.23
C PRO A 410 10.35 3.30 7.30
N ALA A 411 9.57 3.99 6.47
CA ALA A 411 8.62 3.37 5.54
C ALA A 411 8.55 4.13 4.23
N THR A 412 8.36 3.41 3.12
CA THR A 412 8.09 4.03 1.83
C THR A 412 6.73 4.73 1.84
N LEU A 413 6.51 5.71 0.96
CA LEU A 413 5.18 6.34 0.84
C LEU A 413 4.07 5.32 0.55
N ALA A 414 4.37 4.26 -0.21
CA ALA A 414 3.40 3.20 -0.51
C ALA A 414 3.04 2.35 0.70
N GLU A 415 4.03 2.06 1.55
CA GLU A 415 3.87 1.28 2.77
C GLU A 415 3.15 2.09 3.86
N VAL A 416 3.58 3.33 4.10
CA VAL A 416 3.04 4.14 5.21
C VAL A 416 1.55 4.43 5.07
N GLU A 417 1.05 4.59 3.83
CA GLU A 417 -0.39 4.76 3.56
C GLU A 417 -1.18 3.58 4.13
N ALA A 418 -0.76 2.35 3.85
CA ALA A 418 -1.45 1.15 4.30
C ALA A 418 -1.38 0.99 5.84
N LEU A 419 -0.20 1.23 6.44
CA LEU A 419 -0.02 1.16 7.89
C LEU A 419 -0.87 2.20 8.64
N LEU A 420 -0.97 3.42 8.10
CA LEU A 420 -1.81 4.47 8.68
C LEU A 420 -3.29 4.15 8.54
N ILE A 421 -3.72 3.57 7.43
CA ILE A 421 -5.11 3.11 7.28
C ILE A 421 -5.44 2.05 8.34
N GLY A 422 -4.57 1.06 8.55
CA GLY A 422 -4.79 0.01 9.55
C GLY A 422 -4.89 0.55 10.98
N THR A 423 -3.97 1.45 11.36
CA THR A 423 -3.98 2.07 12.70
C THR A 423 -5.11 3.08 12.90
N ALA A 424 -5.46 3.86 11.89
CA ALA A 424 -6.59 4.78 11.93
C ALA A 424 -7.94 4.04 11.98
N TYR A 425 -8.06 2.91 11.29
CA TYR A 425 -9.25 2.08 11.33
C TYR A 425 -9.52 1.54 12.74
N ASP A 426 -8.47 1.07 13.43
CA ASP A 426 -8.57 0.61 14.81
C ASP A 426 -9.02 1.74 15.76
N ALA A 427 -8.52 2.95 15.54
CA ALA A 427 -8.87 4.11 16.35
C ALA A 427 -10.26 4.70 16.05
N TYR A 428 -10.68 4.70 14.78
CA TYR A 428 -11.88 5.39 14.28
C TYR A 428 -12.65 4.54 13.24
N PRO A 429 -13.11 3.34 13.60
CA PRO A 429 -13.70 2.40 12.64
C PRO A 429 -14.97 2.94 11.98
N GLU A 430 -15.74 3.81 12.65
CA GLU A 430 -17.00 4.37 12.12
C GLU A 430 -16.79 5.60 11.23
N TYR A 431 -15.63 6.27 11.33
CA TYR A 431 -15.40 7.58 10.70
C TYR A 431 -14.52 7.53 9.45
N LEU A 432 -13.63 6.53 9.35
CA LEU A 432 -12.68 6.39 8.26
C LEU A 432 -13.40 5.95 6.97
N LEU A 433 -13.24 6.71 5.88
CA LEU A 433 -13.89 6.53 4.58
C LEU A 433 -13.02 5.78 3.56
N ASN A 434 -11.88 5.22 3.98
CA ASN A 434 -11.07 4.34 3.15
C ASN A 434 -11.80 3.02 2.80
N LYS A 435 -12.91 2.70 3.49
CA LYS A 435 -13.67 1.45 3.38
C LYS A 435 -14.23 1.16 1.99
N SER A 436 -14.57 2.19 1.27
CA SER A 436 -15.30 2.16 0.00
C SER A 436 -14.31 2.19 -1.16
N GLY A 437 -13.98 0.99 -1.65
CA GLY A 437 -12.87 0.74 -2.59
C GLY A 437 -11.94 -0.38 -2.14
N THR A 438 -12.07 -0.86 -0.90
CA THR A 438 -11.48 -2.11 -0.38
C THR A 438 -12.34 -3.32 -0.78
N PRO A 439 -11.76 -4.50 -1.06
CA PRO A 439 -12.49 -5.74 -1.33
C PRO A 439 -13.60 -6.03 -0.30
N ASP A 440 -14.69 -6.69 -0.73
CA ASP A 440 -15.92 -6.93 0.06
C ASP A 440 -15.72 -7.76 1.34
N ASP A 441 -14.54 -8.33 1.50
CA ASP A 441 -14.11 -9.25 2.55
C ASP A 441 -13.01 -8.66 3.44
N ALA A 442 -12.64 -7.38 3.28
CA ALA A 442 -11.83 -6.71 4.30
C ALA A 442 -12.67 -6.62 5.60
N PRO A 443 -12.10 -6.84 6.81
CA PRO A 443 -12.82 -6.68 8.08
C PRO A 443 -13.44 -5.29 8.25
N VAL A 444 -12.96 -4.34 7.46
CA VAL A 444 -13.50 -2.99 7.24
C VAL A 444 -14.99 -2.99 6.79
N LYS A 445 -15.48 -4.06 6.17
CA LYS A 445 -16.85 -4.22 5.63
C LYS A 445 -17.76 -5.17 6.41
N VAL A 446 -17.34 -5.67 7.57
CA VAL A 446 -18.19 -6.55 8.39
C VAL A 446 -19.18 -5.70 9.22
N GLU A 447 -20.35 -5.41 8.66
CA GLU A 447 -21.57 -5.00 9.39
C GLU A 447 -22.28 -6.26 9.92
N THR A 448 -22.92 -6.38 11.09
CA THR A 448 -23.30 -5.54 12.24
C THR A 448 -23.67 -6.55 13.36
N PRO A 449 -23.58 -6.24 14.68
CA PRO A 449 -24.17 -7.10 15.70
C PRO A 449 -25.68 -7.21 15.48
N THR A 450 -26.17 -8.43 15.33
CA THR A 450 -27.60 -8.73 15.34
C THR A 450 -28.18 -8.22 16.66
N PHE A 451 -29.00 -7.17 16.61
CA PHE A 451 -29.86 -6.84 17.73
C PHE A 451 -30.80 -8.03 17.95
N ALA A 452 -30.63 -8.69 19.10
CA ALA A 452 -31.57 -9.70 19.57
C ALA A 452 -32.83 -8.98 20.08
N ASP A 453 -33.99 -9.48 19.64
CA ASP A 453 -35.34 -9.09 20.09
C ASP A 453 -35.55 -9.26 21.60
#